data_AF-A0A5Q2VZB4-F1
#
_entry.id   AF-A0A5Q2VZB4-F1
#
_cell.length_a   1.000
_cell.length_b   1.000
_cell.length_c   1.000
_cell.angle_alpha   90.00
_cell.angle_beta   90.00
_cell.angle_gamma   90.00
#
_symmetry.space_group_name_H-M   'P 1'
#
loop_
_entity.id
_entity.type
_entity.pdbx_description
1 polymer ?
#
loop_
_entity_poly.entity_id
_entity_poly.type
_entity_poly.pdbx_seq_one_letter_code
_entity_poly.pdbx_strand_id
1 'polypeptide(L)'
;MKSNEEDAMMPIPSRSVDGGAHTGSWVRAAVAAGLTIGLLVAGCSAAGPDVSADGRLDYACALAARAQDSGPAQEWTLTPGAADPALNAVAGAAALLGGMTATTLEGHEDLSEAAKVQYAQITRVDSDGIQAGIDNMTAACDRSGLPEGEPDISLPGQVAYACALVADARQAGPPAEWDPLVGDDAEPAIIETLGAAALTGALTATPLPDHADLTEAGQDLYRAATTLDTNGLTDGLNTFGDACDG
;
A
#
# COMPACT_ATOMS: atom_id res chain seq x y z
N MET A 1 -28.19 -1.14 -50.52
CA MET A 1 -27.21 -0.02 -50.42
C MET A 1 -26.43 -0.31 -49.14
N LYS A 2 -25.31 -1.04 -49.11
CA LYS A 2 -23.98 -0.90 -49.77
C LYS A 2 -23.28 0.44 -49.49
N SER A 3 -22.47 0.46 -48.43
CA SER A 3 -21.20 1.19 -48.20
C SER A 3 -20.68 0.60 -46.87
N ASN A 4 -19.62 -0.21 -46.77
CA ASN A 4 -18.22 -0.09 -47.22
C ASN A 4 -17.61 1.26 -46.81
N GLU A 5 -17.08 1.32 -45.59
CA GLU A 5 -16.01 2.25 -45.23
C GLU A 5 -14.78 1.43 -44.88
N GLU A 6 -13.73 1.75 -45.63
CA GLU A 6 -12.46 1.06 -45.73
C GLU A 6 -11.46 1.56 -44.69
N ASP A 7 -10.57 0.64 -44.34
CA ASP A 7 -9.32 0.77 -43.63
C ASP A 7 -8.52 2.05 -43.92
N ALA A 8 -8.05 2.70 -42.85
CA ALA A 8 -6.89 3.58 -42.89
C ALA A 8 -5.87 3.14 -41.82
N MET A 9 -5.17 2.06 -42.14
CA MET A 9 -4.03 1.55 -41.38
C MET A 9 -2.81 2.41 -41.71
N MET A 10 -2.37 3.25 -40.76
CA MET A 10 -1.14 4.03 -40.91
C MET A 10 0.10 3.17 -40.58
N PRO A 11 1.17 3.21 -41.39
CA PRO A 11 2.39 2.47 -41.12
C PRO A 11 3.20 3.13 -39.98
N ILE A 12 3.56 2.34 -38.98
CA ILE A 12 4.52 2.71 -37.93
C ILE A 12 5.94 2.61 -38.51
N PRO A 13 6.75 3.67 -38.49
CA PRO A 13 8.14 3.60 -38.90
C PRO A 13 8.98 2.82 -37.87
N SER A 14 9.57 1.72 -38.32
CA SER A 14 10.58 0.95 -37.60
C SER A 14 11.89 1.73 -37.49
N ARG A 15 12.25 2.16 -36.27
CA ARG A 15 13.60 2.65 -35.96
C ARG A 15 14.52 1.47 -35.65
N SER A 16 15.52 1.28 -36.49
CA SER A 16 16.69 0.46 -36.18
C SER A 16 17.52 1.16 -35.11
N VAL A 17 17.71 0.52 -33.96
CA VAL A 17 18.71 0.96 -32.97
C VAL A 17 19.95 0.12 -33.20
N ASP A 18 20.98 0.78 -33.71
CA ASP A 18 22.32 0.22 -33.92
C ASP A 18 22.95 -0.17 -32.58
N GLY A 19 23.48 -1.40 -32.56
CA GLY A 19 24.26 -1.94 -31.45
C GLY A 19 25.63 -1.26 -31.36
N GLY A 20 25.84 -0.52 -30.27
CA GLY A 20 27.15 -0.02 -29.85
C GLY A 20 27.75 -0.93 -28.78
N ALA A 21 28.66 -1.81 -29.19
CA ALA A 21 29.50 -2.58 -28.28
C ALA A 21 30.57 -1.66 -27.65
N HIS A 22 30.46 -1.36 -26.36
CA HIS A 22 31.55 -0.79 -25.58
C HIS A 22 32.24 -1.89 -24.77
N THR A 23 33.33 -2.36 -25.32
CA THR A 23 34.40 -3.05 -24.60
C THR A 23 35.21 -2.02 -23.81
N GLY A 24 35.56 -2.32 -22.56
CA GLY A 24 36.78 -1.77 -21.98
C GLY A 24 36.78 -1.46 -20.49
N SER A 25 37.80 -2.03 -19.85
CA SER A 25 38.53 -1.49 -18.69
C SER A 25 38.04 -1.88 -17.30
N TRP A 26 38.54 -3.04 -16.86
CA TRP A 26 38.62 -3.44 -15.46
C TRP A 26 39.79 -2.72 -14.79
N VAL A 27 39.53 -1.58 -14.13
CA VAL A 27 40.51 -0.96 -13.23
C VAL A 27 40.33 -1.60 -11.85
N ARG A 28 41.26 -2.49 -11.49
CA ARG A 28 41.40 -3.02 -10.13
C ARG A 28 42.03 -1.94 -9.24
N ALA A 29 41.21 -1.22 -8.48
CA ALA A 29 41.69 -0.37 -7.40
C ALA A 29 41.77 -1.19 -6.11
N ALA A 30 42.99 -1.49 -5.66
CA ALA A 30 43.26 -2.03 -4.34
C ALA A 30 43.06 -0.90 -3.31
N VAL A 31 42.01 -0.99 -2.48
CA VAL A 31 41.80 -0.09 -1.35
C VAL A 31 42.22 -0.81 -0.07
N ALA A 32 43.17 -0.20 0.62
CA ALA A 32 43.75 -0.67 1.85
C ALA A 32 42.72 -0.69 2.98
N ALA A 33 42.65 -1.83 3.68
CA ALA A 33 41.85 -2.04 4.87
C ALA A 33 42.42 -1.23 6.06
N GLY A 34 41.80 -0.09 6.36
CA GLY A 34 41.93 0.61 7.62
C GLY A 34 40.80 0.17 8.56
N LEU A 35 41.09 -0.75 9.46
CA LEU A 35 40.12 -1.32 10.40
C LEU A 35 39.98 -0.39 11.62
N THR A 36 39.22 0.70 11.49
CA THR A 36 38.74 1.48 12.62
C THR A 36 37.52 0.81 13.22
N ILE A 37 37.69 0.15 14.36
CA ILE A 37 36.60 -0.35 15.22
C ILE A 37 35.98 0.88 15.89
N GLY A 38 35.07 1.55 15.17
CA GLY A 38 34.15 2.50 15.75
C GLY A 38 32.97 1.71 16.31
N LEU A 39 32.85 1.61 17.64
CA LEU A 39 31.58 1.28 18.27
C LEU A 39 30.60 2.41 17.93
N LEU A 40 29.87 2.25 16.84
CA LEU A 40 28.62 2.97 16.63
C LEU A 40 27.66 2.45 17.68
N VAL A 41 27.54 3.20 18.78
CA VAL A 41 26.39 3.15 19.66
C VAL A 41 25.21 3.61 18.80
N ALA A 42 24.62 2.69 18.05
CA ALA A 42 23.30 2.86 17.46
C ALA A 42 22.34 2.96 18.65
N GLY A 43 22.18 4.19 19.14
CA GLY A 43 21.07 4.54 20.00
C GLY A 43 19.80 4.41 19.18
N CYS A 44 19.35 3.17 18.98
CA CYS A 44 18.04 2.83 18.48
C CYS A 44 17.04 3.31 19.52
N SER A 45 16.75 4.61 19.50
CA SER A 45 15.47 5.08 20.00
C SER A 45 14.47 4.51 19.02
N ALA A 46 13.95 3.32 19.33
CA ALA A 46 12.90 2.66 18.57
C ALA A 46 11.62 3.50 18.73
N ALA A 47 11.60 4.66 18.08
CA ALA A 47 10.34 5.32 17.79
C ALA A 47 9.53 4.32 16.96
N GLY A 48 8.30 4.07 17.37
CA GLY A 48 7.39 3.23 16.60
C GLY A 48 7.18 3.80 15.19
N PRO A 49 6.52 3.05 14.30
CA PRO A 49 6.14 3.55 12.99
C PRO A 49 5.35 4.86 13.09
N ASP A 50 5.59 5.78 12.16
CA ASP A 50 4.86 7.05 12.10
C ASP A 50 3.48 6.84 11.47
N VAL A 51 2.45 6.84 12.32
CA VAL A 51 1.04 6.66 11.94
C VAL A 51 0.27 7.98 11.85
N SER A 52 0.97 9.12 11.97
CA SER A 52 0.39 10.44 11.70
C SER A 52 -0.12 10.55 10.26
N ALA A 53 -0.90 11.59 9.95
CA ALA A 53 -1.41 11.80 8.60
C ALA A 53 -0.28 11.82 7.54
N ASP A 54 0.80 12.57 7.81
CA ASP A 54 1.97 12.64 6.93
C ASP A 54 2.71 11.30 6.85
N GLY A 55 2.89 10.63 7.99
CA GLY A 55 3.51 9.29 8.03
C GLY A 55 2.73 8.24 7.23
N ARG A 56 1.39 8.31 7.23
CA ARG A 56 0.52 7.45 6.41
C ARG A 56 0.65 7.73 4.92
N LEU A 57 0.73 9.00 4.53
CA LEU A 57 0.96 9.40 3.14
C LEU A 57 2.30 8.85 2.64
N ASP A 58 3.37 9.03 3.42
CA ASP A 58 4.71 8.49 3.13
C ASP A 58 4.67 6.96 2.98
N TYR A 59 4.07 6.27 3.96
CA TYR A 59 3.99 4.82 3.96
C TYR A 59 3.19 4.27 2.76
N ALA A 60 2.04 4.89 2.45
CA ALA A 60 1.20 4.49 1.31
C ALA A 60 1.92 4.69 -0.04
N CYS A 61 2.63 5.81 -0.20
CA CYS A 61 3.40 6.09 -1.41
C CYS A 61 4.58 5.11 -1.59
N ALA A 62 5.26 4.73 -0.50
CA ALA A 62 6.30 3.70 -0.54
C ALA A 62 5.74 2.31 -0.94
N LEU A 63 4.54 1.96 -0.48
CA LEU A 63 3.85 0.73 -0.91
C LEU A 63 3.47 0.74 -2.39
N ALA A 64 2.98 1.87 -2.89
CA ALA A 64 2.65 2.03 -4.31
C ALA A 64 3.88 1.86 -5.21
N ALA A 65 5.01 2.49 -4.83
CA ALA A 65 6.28 2.32 -5.52
C ALA A 65 6.77 0.86 -5.49
N ARG A 66 6.67 0.18 -4.34
CA ARG A 66 7.00 -1.26 -4.25
C ARG A 66 6.12 -2.12 -5.16
N ALA A 67 4.84 -1.82 -5.27
CA ALA A 67 3.94 -2.53 -6.18
C ALA A 67 4.37 -2.32 -7.65
N GLN A 68 4.75 -1.10 -8.03
CA GLN A 68 5.30 -0.80 -9.37
C GLN A 68 6.56 -1.64 -9.67
N ASP A 69 7.46 -1.78 -8.70
CA ASP A 69 8.71 -2.53 -8.85
C ASP A 69 8.51 -4.06 -8.88
N SER A 70 7.31 -4.54 -8.51
CA SER A 70 6.98 -5.98 -8.48
C SER A 70 6.58 -6.53 -9.86
N GLY A 71 6.64 -5.71 -10.91
CA GLY A 71 6.28 -6.10 -12.26
C GLY A 71 4.81 -5.84 -12.59
N PRO A 72 4.38 -6.19 -13.82
CA PRO A 72 3.05 -5.85 -14.31
C PRO A 72 1.95 -6.65 -13.60
N ALA A 73 0.84 -5.99 -13.24
CA ALA A 73 -0.27 -6.62 -12.52
C ALA A 73 -0.92 -7.81 -13.25
N GLN A 74 -0.74 -7.91 -14.58
CA GLN A 74 -1.21 -9.03 -15.40
C GLN A 74 -0.48 -10.36 -15.08
N GLU A 75 0.70 -10.29 -14.47
CA GLU A 75 1.49 -11.46 -14.08
C GLU A 75 1.22 -11.91 -12.63
N TRP A 76 0.46 -11.13 -11.86
CA TRP A 76 0.18 -11.41 -10.46
C TRP A 76 -0.90 -12.46 -10.29
N THR A 77 -0.80 -13.22 -9.19
CA THR A 77 -1.93 -14.02 -8.73
C THR A 77 -2.93 -13.12 -8.01
N LEU A 78 -4.16 -13.04 -8.51
CA LEU A 78 -5.24 -12.24 -7.90
C LEU A 78 -6.27 -13.11 -7.15
N THR A 79 -5.95 -14.39 -6.95
CA THR A 79 -6.87 -15.34 -6.29
C THR A 79 -6.82 -15.15 -4.78
N PRO A 80 -7.98 -14.97 -4.11
CA PRO A 80 -8.00 -14.87 -2.65
C PRO A 80 -7.37 -16.09 -1.96
N GLY A 81 -6.61 -15.87 -0.89
CA GLY A 81 -5.85 -16.90 -0.18
C GLY A 81 -4.49 -17.23 -0.78
N ALA A 82 -4.19 -16.74 -1.98
CA ALA A 82 -2.93 -16.97 -2.68
C ALA A 82 -2.49 -15.75 -3.49
N ALA A 83 -2.97 -14.55 -3.12
CA ALA A 83 -2.70 -13.35 -3.88
C ALA A 83 -1.22 -12.97 -3.81
N ASP A 84 -0.74 -12.34 -4.87
CA ASP A 84 0.61 -11.82 -4.92
C ASP A 84 0.82 -10.75 -3.82
N PRO A 85 1.98 -10.74 -3.12
CA PRO A 85 2.29 -9.70 -2.15
C PRO A 85 2.14 -8.27 -2.67
N ALA A 86 2.35 -8.04 -3.97
CA ALA A 86 2.14 -6.73 -4.59
C ALA A 86 0.68 -6.27 -4.52
N LEU A 87 -0.28 -7.21 -4.60
CA LEU A 87 -1.71 -6.91 -4.46
C LEU A 87 -2.04 -6.44 -3.03
N ASN A 88 -1.44 -7.07 -2.01
CA ASN A 88 -1.60 -6.64 -0.62
C ASN A 88 -1.00 -5.25 -0.38
N ALA A 89 0.17 -4.97 -0.95
CA ALA A 89 0.81 -3.66 -0.84
C ALA A 89 -0.05 -2.55 -1.44
N VAL A 90 -0.56 -2.73 -2.66
CA VAL A 90 -1.41 -1.71 -3.31
C VAL A 90 -2.78 -1.59 -2.64
N ALA A 91 -3.34 -2.68 -2.11
CA ALA A 91 -4.56 -2.64 -1.30
C ALA A 91 -4.35 -1.84 -0.01
N GLY A 92 -3.23 -2.05 0.67
CA GLY A 92 -2.81 -1.25 1.84
C GLY A 92 -2.62 0.22 1.51
N ALA A 93 -1.95 0.54 0.40
CA ALA A 93 -1.78 1.92 -0.06
C ALA A 93 -3.14 2.60 -0.33
N ALA A 94 -4.02 1.96 -1.09
CA ALA A 94 -5.35 2.50 -1.38
C ALA A 94 -6.20 2.67 -0.11
N ALA A 95 -6.07 1.76 0.86
CA ALA A 95 -6.73 1.85 2.16
C ALA A 95 -6.31 3.10 2.95
N LEU A 96 -5.00 3.27 3.13
CA LEU A 96 -4.40 4.37 3.89
C LEU A 96 -4.69 5.73 3.26
N LEU A 97 -4.87 5.75 1.94
CA LEU A 97 -5.22 6.96 1.18
C LEU A 97 -6.75 7.22 1.11
N GLY A 98 -7.55 6.53 1.93
CA GLY A 98 -9.01 6.76 2.01
C GLY A 98 -9.82 6.17 0.85
N GLY A 99 -9.24 5.30 0.02
CA GLY A 99 -9.90 4.70 -1.13
C GLY A 99 -11.14 3.87 -0.76
N MET A 100 -11.18 3.29 0.44
CA MET A 100 -12.30 2.50 0.94
C MET A 100 -13.40 3.34 1.61
N THR A 101 -13.04 4.47 2.20
CA THR A 101 -13.96 5.37 2.90
C THR A 101 -14.43 6.51 2.00
N ALA A 102 -13.92 6.59 0.77
CA ALA A 102 -14.11 7.72 -0.13
C ALA A 102 -13.70 9.08 0.49
N THR A 103 -12.84 9.07 1.50
CA THR A 103 -12.33 10.28 2.16
C THR A 103 -11.41 11.05 1.23
N THR A 104 -11.45 12.37 1.33
CA THR A 104 -10.51 13.26 0.66
C THR A 104 -9.50 13.76 1.67
N LEU A 105 -8.22 13.53 1.41
CA LEU A 105 -7.10 14.00 2.21
C LEU A 105 -6.82 15.47 1.87
N GLU A 106 -6.90 16.35 2.87
CA GLU A 106 -6.68 17.79 2.68
C GLU A 106 -5.30 18.04 2.07
N GLY A 107 -5.23 18.77 0.95
CA GLY A 107 -3.99 19.05 0.24
C GLY A 107 -3.46 17.91 -0.64
N HIS A 108 -4.15 16.76 -0.65
CA HIS A 108 -3.78 15.55 -1.38
C HIS A 108 -5.01 14.93 -2.08
N GLU A 109 -5.81 15.78 -2.72
CA GLU A 109 -7.06 15.37 -3.36
C GLU A 109 -6.82 14.41 -4.54
N ASP A 110 -5.73 14.59 -5.28
CA ASP A 110 -5.37 13.74 -6.42
C ASP A 110 -4.94 12.33 -5.98
N LEU A 111 -4.22 12.21 -4.86
CA LEU A 111 -3.90 10.94 -4.20
C LEU A 111 -5.17 10.22 -3.75
N SER A 112 -6.09 10.95 -3.13
CA SER A 112 -7.37 10.39 -2.66
C SER A 112 -8.21 9.84 -3.82
N GLU A 113 -8.29 10.58 -4.94
CA GLU A 113 -9.00 10.13 -6.13
C GLU A 113 -8.32 8.90 -6.77
N ALA A 114 -6.99 8.91 -6.87
CA ALA A 114 -6.24 7.76 -7.38
C ALA A 114 -6.47 6.52 -6.52
N ALA A 115 -6.51 6.65 -5.20
CA ALA A 115 -6.78 5.58 -4.26
C ALA A 115 -8.21 5.02 -4.39
N LYS A 116 -9.23 5.88 -4.55
CA LYS A 116 -10.63 5.48 -4.80
C LYS A 116 -10.74 4.66 -6.09
N VAL A 117 -10.11 5.14 -7.17
CA VAL A 117 -10.05 4.42 -8.45
C VAL A 117 -9.35 3.08 -8.27
N GLN A 118 -8.18 3.05 -7.63
CA GLN A 118 -7.42 1.83 -7.41
C GLN A 118 -8.21 0.78 -6.62
N TYR A 119 -8.83 1.17 -5.52
CA TYR A 119 -9.68 0.27 -4.74
C TYR A 119 -10.85 -0.29 -5.57
N ALA A 120 -11.46 0.53 -6.43
CA ALA A 120 -12.49 0.07 -7.35
C ALA A 120 -11.98 -0.95 -8.39
N GLN A 121 -10.71 -0.90 -8.79
CA GLN A 121 -10.14 -1.92 -9.69
C GLN A 121 -9.74 -3.20 -8.97
N ILE A 122 -9.23 -3.10 -7.74
CA ILE A 122 -8.94 -4.27 -6.88
C ILE A 122 -10.22 -5.08 -6.65
N THR A 123 -11.31 -4.41 -6.29
CA THR A 123 -12.62 -5.06 -6.05
C THR A 123 -13.23 -5.69 -7.31
N ARG A 124 -12.89 -5.19 -8.50
CA ARG A 124 -13.29 -5.78 -9.80
C ARG A 124 -12.34 -6.88 -10.27
N VAL A 125 -11.17 -7.03 -9.64
CA VAL A 125 -10.12 -7.95 -10.06
C VAL A 125 -9.69 -7.68 -11.52
N ASP A 126 -9.60 -6.40 -11.87
CA ASP A 126 -9.19 -5.94 -13.21
C ASP A 126 -7.69 -5.65 -13.22
N SER A 127 -6.87 -6.57 -13.75
CA SER A 127 -5.40 -6.41 -13.74
C SER A 127 -4.94 -5.18 -14.53
N ASP A 128 -5.59 -4.85 -15.65
CA ASP A 128 -5.24 -3.67 -16.44
C ASP A 128 -5.61 -2.39 -15.67
N GLY A 129 -6.79 -2.41 -15.05
CA GLY A 129 -7.24 -1.34 -14.15
C GLY A 129 -6.31 -1.16 -12.94
N ILE A 130 -5.88 -2.26 -12.32
CA ILE A 130 -4.95 -2.27 -11.18
C ILE A 130 -3.61 -1.67 -11.60
N GLN A 131 -3.04 -2.06 -12.75
CA GLN A 131 -1.79 -1.48 -13.23
C GLN A 131 -1.93 0.02 -13.47
N ALA A 132 -2.98 0.45 -14.17
CA ALA A 132 -3.21 1.86 -14.44
C ALA A 132 -3.42 2.68 -13.17
N GLY A 133 -4.07 2.11 -12.14
CA GLY A 133 -4.24 2.79 -10.87
C GLY A 133 -2.95 2.85 -10.04
N ILE A 134 -2.07 1.85 -10.09
CA ILE A 134 -0.71 1.94 -9.50
C ILE A 134 0.09 3.07 -10.17
N ASP A 135 0.08 3.13 -11.51
CA ASP A 135 0.78 4.18 -12.26
C ASP A 135 0.24 5.57 -11.86
N ASN A 136 -1.09 5.71 -11.71
CA ASN A 136 -1.74 6.96 -11.30
C ASN A 136 -1.43 7.35 -9.86
N MET A 137 -1.46 6.41 -8.92
CA MET A 137 -1.13 6.67 -7.51
C MET A 137 0.34 7.08 -7.37
N THR A 138 1.26 6.36 -8.02
CA THR A 138 2.69 6.67 -8.00
C THR A 138 2.96 8.06 -8.58
N ALA A 139 2.32 8.39 -9.71
CA ALA A 139 2.43 9.74 -10.28
C ALA A 139 1.84 10.84 -9.37
N ALA A 140 0.82 10.54 -8.56
CA ALA A 140 0.27 11.47 -7.58
C ALA A 140 1.18 11.65 -6.36
N CYS A 141 1.83 10.57 -5.92
CA CYS A 141 2.89 10.62 -4.91
C CYS A 141 4.05 11.51 -5.36
N ASP A 142 4.54 11.30 -6.58
CA ASP A 142 5.64 12.09 -7.15
C ASP A 142 5.30 13.60 -7.22
N ARG A 143 4.07 13.95 -7.60
CA ARG A 143 3.61 15.35 -7.63
C ARG A 143 3.52 15.97 -6.24
N SER A 144 3.20 15.16 -5.24
CA SER A 144 3.15 15.57 -3.83
C SER A 144 4.53 15.59 -3.17
N GLY A 145 5.57 15.12 -3.86
CA GLY A 145 6.92 15.01 -3.29
C GLY A 145 7.08 13.85 -2.31
N LEU A 146 6.22 12.83 -2.40
CA LEU A 146 6.17 11.70 -1.48
C LEU A 146 6.73 10.40 -2.11
N PRO A 147 7.29 9.48 -1.30
CA PRO A 147 7.53 9.65 0.13
C PRO A 147 8.72 10.58 0.42
N GLU A 148 8.66 11.33 1.52
CA GLU A 148 9.80 12.14 2.00
C GLU A 148 10.84 11.29 2.73
N GLY A 149 10.42 10.17 3.34
CA GLY A 149 11.26 9.20 4.03
C GLY A 149 11.45 7.85 3.32
N GLU A 150 12.17 6.96 4.00
CA GLU A 150 12.30 5.54 3.64
C GLU A 150 11.58 4.68 4.70
N PRO A 151 10.24 4.62 4.70
CA PRO A 151 9.51 3.79 5.64
C PRO A 151 9.90 2.31 5.47
N ASP A 152 9.93 1.56 6.58
CA ASP A 152 10.20 0.12 6.54
C ASP A 152 8.99 -0.64 5.98
N ILE A 153 8.99 -0.84 4.68
CA ILE A 153 7.98 -1.62 3.96
C ILE A 153 8.34 -3.11 3.87
N SER A 154 9.31 -3.62 4.64
CA SER A 154 9.54 -5.07 4.76
C SER A 154 8.35 -5.77 5.42
N LEU A 155 8.27 -7.10 5.39
CA LEU A 155 7.18 -7.82 6.07
C LEU A 155 7.12 -7.49 7.58
N PRO A 156 8.23 -7.53 8.35
CA PRO A 156 8.21 -7.10 9.75
C PRO A 156 7.80 -5.63 9.93
N GLY A 157 8.29 -4.73 9.08
CA GLY A 157 7.93 -3.31 9.12
C GLY A 157 6.44 -3.07 8.85
N GLN A 158 5.87 -3.80 7.89
CA GLN A 158 4.45 -3.79 7.56
C GLN A 158 3.57 -4.30 8.69
N VAL A 159 3.97 -5.39 9.36
CA VAL A 159 3.27 -5.89 10.55
C VAL A 159 3.35 -4.85 11.67
N ALA A 160 4.53 -4.30 11.94
CA ALA A 160 4.70 -3.25 12.95
C ALA A 160 3.84 -2.01 12.66
N TYR A 161 3.76 -1.59 11.38
CA TYR A 161 2.94 -0.47 10.95
C TYR A 161 1.45 -0.74 11.16
N ALA A 162 0.95 -1.91 10.74
CA ALA A 162 -0.44 -2.30 10.95
C ALA A 162 -0.82 -2.34 12.44
N CYS A 163 0.06 -2.86 13.29
CA CYS A 163 -0.13 -2.86 14.74
C CYS A 163 -0.16 -1.46 15.34
N ALA A 164 0.71 -0.55 14.85
CA ALA A 164 0.71 0.84 15.27
C ALA A 164 -0.60 1.56 14.89
N LEU A 165 -1.14 1.31 13.69
CA LEU A 165 -2.44 1.86 13.27
C LEU A 165 -3.59 1.42 14.18
N VAL A 166 -3.65 0.13 14.54
CA VAL A 166 -4.69 -0.37 15.46
C VAL A 166 -4.52 0.21 16.86
N ALA A 167 -3.29 0.37 17.34
CA ALA A 167 -3.02 1.02 18.62
C ALA A 167 -3.46 2.50 18.62
N ASP A 168 -3.30 3.22 17.50
CA ASP A 168 -3.76 4.60 17.34
C ASP A 168 -5.29 4.68 17.28
N ALA A 169 -5.92 3.85 16.44
CA ALA A 169 -7.38 3.78 16.31
C ALA A 169 -8.09 3.48 17.65
N ARG A 170 -7.49 2.65 18.52
CA ARG A 170 -8.02 2.36 19.88
C ARG A 170 -7.96 3.57 20.81
N GLN A 171 -7.08 4.55 20.54
CA GLN A 171 -6.98 5.78 21.33
C GLN A 171 -7.99 6.85 20.89
N ALA A 172 -8.57 6.74 19.69
CA ALA A 172 -9.60 7.65 19.19
C ALA A 172 -10.95 7.55 19.94
N GLY A 173 -11.11 6.57 20.84
CA GLY A 173 -12.34 6.31 21.58
C GLY A 173 -13.16 5.17 20.98
N PRO A 174 -14.37 4.92 21.50
CA PRO A 174 -15.18 3.79 21.07
C PRO A 174 -15.74 4.00 19.65
N PRO A 175 -15.79 2.96 18.78
CA PRO A 175 -16.34 3.07 17.43
C PRO A 175 -17.77 3.60 17.29
N ALA A 176 -18.57 3.55 18.37
CA ALA A 176 -19.91 4.11 18.38
C ALA A 176 -19.94 5.66 18.45
N GLU A 177 -18.81 6.29 18.76
CA GLU A 177 -18.64 7.75 18.87
C GLU A 177 -17.86 8.34 17.70
N TRP A 178 -17.34 7.50 16.80
CA TRP A 178 -16.60 7.94 15.61
C TRP A 178 -17.51 8.68 14.63
N ASP A 179 -16.93 9.67 13.97
CA ASP A 179 -17.53 10.39 12.85
C ASP A 179 -17.93 9.44 11.69
N PRO A 180 -18.78 9.88 10.73
CA PRO A 180 -19.38 8.99 9.73
C PRO A 180 -18.34 8.20 8.94
N LEU A 181 -18.61 6.91 8.69
CA LEU A 181 -17.62 5.99 8.13
C LEU A 181 -17.20 6.26 6.66
N VAL A 182 -17.88 7.18 5.98
CA VAL A 182 -17.69 7.48 4.55
C VAL A 182 -17.80 8.98 4.31
N GLY A 183 -16.91 9.51 3.47
CA GLY A 183 -16.88 10.90 3.04
C GLY A 183 -15.71 11.69 3.62
N ASP A 184 -15.73 12.99 3.38
CA ASP A 184 -14.67 13.92 3.80
C ASP A 184 -14.62 14.10 5.31
N ASP A 185 -15.76 13.90 5.99
CA ASP A 185 -15.87 13.94 7.46
C ASP A 185 -15.63 12.56 8.10
N ALA A 186 -14.93 11.63 7.43
CA ALA A 186 -14.73 10.30 8.00
C ALA A 186 -13.69 10.30 9.12
N GLU A 187 -14.01 9.58 10.20
CA GLU A 187 -13.09 9.43 11.33
C GLU A 187 -11.74 8.84 10.86
N PRO A 188 -10.60 9.49 11.16
CA PRO A 188 -9.27 8.97 10.83
C PRO A 188 -9.03 7.53 11.31
N ALA A 189 -9.57 7.18 12.48
CA ALA A 189 -9.49 5.84 13.06
C ALA A 189 -10.05 4.74 12.13
N ILE A 190 -11.00 5.08 11.25
CA ILE A 190 -11.53 4.12 10.26
C ILE A 190 -10.57 3.88 9.12
N ILE A 191 -9.89 4.92 8.65
CA ILE A 191 -8.83 4.80 7.64
C ILE A 191 -7.69 3.95 8.19
N GLU A 192 -7.29 4.20 9.45
CA GLU A 192 -6.27 3.41 10.15
C GLU A 192 -6.69 1.94 10.30
N THR A 193 -7.93 1.70 10.72
CA THR A 193 -8.52 0.37 10.88
C THR A 193 -8.52 -0.42 9.57
N LEU A 194 -9.02 0.19 8.49
CA LEU A 194 -9.07 -0.43 7.17
C LEU A 194 -7.69 -0.58 6.55
N GLY A 195 -6.78 0.37 6.81
CA GLY A 195 -5.37 0.32 6.47
C GLY A 195 -4.68 -0.87 7.10
N ALA A 196 -4.79 -1.03 8.42
CA ALA A 196 -4.22 -2.16 9.15
C ALA A 196 -4.73 -3.50 8.62
N ALA A 197 -6.05 -3.63 8.42
CA ALA A 197 -6.64 -4.84 7.87
C ALA A 197 -6.14 -5.15 6.45
N ALA A 198 -6.06 -4.15 5.57
CA ALA A 198 -5.55 -4.34 4.21
C ALA A 198 -4.07 -4.75 4.22
N LEU A 199 -3.24 -4.13 5.07
CA LEU A 199 -1.84 -4.49 5.24
C LEU A 199 -1.67 -5.92 5.75
N THR A 200 -2.58 -6.46 6.57
CA THR A 200 -2.50 -7.86 7.01
C THR A 200 -3.14 -8.86 6.05
N GLY A 201 -3.49 -8.42 4.84
CA GLY A 201 -4.02 -9.30 3.79
C GLY A 201 -5.51 -9.59 3.91
N ALA A 202 -6.27 -8.82 4.71
CA ALA A 202 -7.70 -9.03 4.88
C ALA A 202 -8.48 -8.98 3.57
N LEU A 203 -8.15 -8.03 2.70
CA LEU A 203 -8.83 -7.83 1.42
C LEU A 203 -8.62 -8.99 0.44
N THR A 204 -7.46 -9.63 0.49
CA THR A 204 -7.11 -10.75 -0.39
C THR A 204 -7.28 -12.10 0.29
N ALA A 205 -7.64 -12.13 1.57
CA ALA A 205 -7.65 -13.32 2.43
C ALA A 205 -6.32 -14.13 2.39
N THR A 206 -5.21 -13.50 2.00
CA THR A 206 -3.91 -14.18 1.85
C THR A 206 -3.13 -14.09 3.16
N PRO A 207 -2.85 -15.20 3.84
CA PRO A 207 -2.12 -15.18 5.10
C PRO A 207 -0.75 -14.55 4.94
N LEU A 208 -0.40 -13.64 5.84
CA LEU A 208 0.97 -13.18 5.97
C LEU A 208 1.86 -14.33 6.45
N PRO A 209 3.08 -14.50 5.90
CA PRO A 209 4.03 -15.49 6.40
C PRO A 209 4.24 -15.32 7.91
N ASP A 210 4.12 -16.41 8.67
CA ASP A 210 4.27 -16.45 10.13
C ASP A 210 3.26 -15.60 10.94
N HIS A 211 2.24 -15.02 10.29
CA HIS A 211 1.27 -14.08 10.89
C HIS A 211 -0.17 -14.34 10.41
N ALA A 212 -0.58 -15.61 10.34
CA ALA A 212 -1.91 -15.99 9.85
C ALA A 212 -3.06 -15.51 10.77
N ASP A 213 -2.79 -15.42 12.07
CA ASP A 213 -3.68 -14.87 13.09
C ASP A 213 -3.97 -13.38 12.87
N LEU A 214 -2.96 -12.59 12.51
CA LEU A 214 -3.15 -11.18 12.12
C LEU A 214 -3.99 -11.03 10.85
N THR A 215 -3.86 -11.96 9.89
CA THR A 215 -4.73 -11.99 8.70
C THR A 215 -6.16 -12.35 9.06
N GLU A 216 -6.40 -13.27 9.99
CA GLU A 216 -7.75 -13.62 10.47
C GLU A 216 -8.38 -12.45 11.24
N ALA A 217 -7.65 -11.87 12.19
CA ALA A 217 -8.10 -10.68 12.93
C ALA A 217 -8.36 -9.48 11.99
N GLY A 218 -7.51 -9.29 10.99
CA GLY A 218 -7.70 -8.28 9.95
C GLY A 218 -8.97 -8.50 9.13
N GLN A 219 -9.32 -9.74 8.78
CA GLN A 219 -10.57 -10.06 8.08
C GLN A 219 -11.80 -9.75 8.92
N ASP A 220 -11.78 -10.10 10.20
CA ASP A 220 -12.86 -9.79 11.12
C ASP A 220 -13.03 -8.27 11.29
N LEU A 221 -11.92 -7.56 11.44
CA LEU A 221 -11.89 -6.11 11.56
C LEU A 221 -12.42 -5.42 10.28
N TYR A 222 -11.96 -5.85 9.10
CA TYR A 222 -12.43 -5.36 7.81
C TYR A 222 -13.93 -5.62 7.61
N ARG A 223 -14.40 -6.83 7.94
CA ARG A 223 -15.81 -7.17 7.87
C ARG A 223 -16.64 -6.26 8.78
N ALA A 224 -16.24 -6.09 10.03
CA ALA A 224 -16.97 -5.23 10.96
C ALA A 224 -17.02 -3.77 10.47
N ALA A 225 -15.89 -3.25 9.98
CA ALA A 225 -15.80 -1.91 9.39
C ALA A 225 -16.74 -1.73 8.21
N THR A 226 -16.74 -2.67 7.27
CA THR A 226 -17.58 -2.59 6.05
C THR A 226 -19.06 -2.84 6.32
N THR A 227 -19.42 -3.57 7.37
CA THR A 227 -20.83 -3.76 7.80
C THR A 227 -21.31 -2.71 8.80
N LEU A 228 -20.46 -1.74 9.16
CA LEU A 228 -20.74 -0.70 10.16
C LEU A 228 -21.15 -1.30 11.53
N ASP A 229 -20.59 -2.45 11.89
CA ASP A 229 -20.85 -3.12 13.16
C ASP A 229 -19.91 -2.57 14.23
N THR A 230 -20.36 -1.60 15.01
CA THR A 230 -19.54 -0.90 16.01
C THR A 230 -19.08 -1.81 17.16
N ASN A 231 -19.88 -2.82 17.52
CA ASN A 231 -19.47 -3.83 18.49
C ASN A 231 -18.41 -4.75 17.87
N GLY A 232 -18.66 -5.23 16.64
CA GLY A 232 -17.69 -6.01 15.88
C GLY A 232 -16.36 -5.27 15.66
N LEU A 233 -16.39 -3.94 15.46
CA LEU A 233 -15.21 -3.10 15.34
C LEU A 233 -14.43 -3.07 16.66
N THR A 234 -15.12 -2.89 17.78
CA THR A 234 -14.49 -2.89 19.11
C THR A 234 -13.82 -4.23 19.39
N ASP A 235 -14.52 -5.33 19.15
CA ASP A 235 -14.01 -6.68 19.36
C ASP A 235 -12.85 -7.00 18.39
N GLY A 236 -12.96 -6.56 17.13
CA GLY A 236 -11.94 -6.70 16.10
C GLY A 236 -10.66 -5.94 16.44
N LEU A 237 -10.75 -4.69 16.90
CA LEU A 237 -9.59 -3.88 17.31
C LEU A 237 -8.85 -4.52 18.50
N ASN A 238 -9.60 -5.06 19.46
CA ASN A 238 -8.99 -5.77 20.60
C ASN A 238 -8.33 -7.08 20.15
N THR A 239 -9.02 -7.88 19.33
CA THR A 239 -8.48 -9.16 18.82
C THR A 239 -7.22 -8.94 17.98
N PHE A 240 -7.23 -7.92 17.11
CA PHE A 240 -6.06 -7.56 16.31
C PHE A 240 -4.91 -7.05 17.21
N GLY A 241 -5.22 -6.21 18.20
CA GLY A 241 -4.24 -5.75 19.18
C GLY A 241 -3.60 -6.90 19.95
N ASP A 242 -4.38 -7.88 20.40
CA ASP A 242 -3.89 -9.06 21.10
C ASP A 242 -2.99 -9.93 20.19
N ALA A 243 -3.33 -10.04 18.91
CA ALA A 243 -2.49 -10.73 17.91
C ALA A 243 -1.16 -10.00 17.63
N CYS A 244 -1.13 -8.67 17.77
CA CYS A 244 0.10 -7.88 17.68
C CYS A 244 1.06 -8.08 18.86
N ASP A 245 0.53 -8.45 20.04
CA ASP A 245 1.31 -8.63 21.27
C ASP A 245 1.83 -10.07 21.46
N GLY A 246 1.36 -11.03 20.63
CA GLY A 246 1.68 -12.47 20.68
C GLY A 246 2.97 -12.86 19.98
#